data_AF-A0A1Q5RGW4-F1
#
_entry.id   AF-A0A1Q5RGW4-F1
#
_cell.length_a   1.000
_cell.length_b   1.000
_cell.length_c   1.000
_cell.angle_alpha   90.00
_cell.angle_beta   90.00
_cell.angle_gamma   90.00
#
_symmetry.space_group_name_H-M   'P 1'
#
loop_
_entity.id
_entity.type
_entity.pdbx_description
1 polymer ?
#
loop_
_entity_poly.entity_id
_entity_poly.type
_entity_poly.pdbx_seq_one_letter_code
_entity_poly.pdbx_strand_id
1 'polypeptide(L)'
;MSTLTVTAAVRGGHELPVYPSYYPHEIEVWTVAPDAAERLLQQSKIHAYLGNDLHLSGSAPDLITAVESLGSLVIVRINPQSSYAKENTTACAVAHAVARKLSSNNPDVILHPYPITPLHGDYLYHVDLAEAAKRRLLSDTPVEPTTGNLKVKAAGAAAERLLHAEKATQESDWDVEIKETSLAELTDSAMTVINGWLVPPVARSGWYQAYLALRDAIDVGTRESVEVDLQRIQSGDFNDPVDHINLERAVVTALVNDCRQVVVGYTLKREYFNSEFSAGIENIAFDSLTGLNAAIFLRTVKLKDFPWNGWLRVGIDARPASAWNPITGFSDKFGRLLWSAVADPALLPSPYDQAWMANRITEVQTSPSR
;
A
#
# COMPACT_ATOMS: atom_id res chain seq x y z
N MET A 1 -5.19 24.65 -22.42
CA MET A 1 -4.42 24.23 -21.25
C MET A 1 -5.40 23.67 -20.23
N SER A 2 -5.60 22.35 -20.24
CA SER A 2 -6.49 21.67 -19.29
C SER A 2 -5.64 21.13 -18.17
N THR A 3 -5.66 21.79 -17.01
CA THR A 3 -5.09 21.29 -15.77
C THR A 3 -5.94 20.10 -15.30
N LEU A 4 -5.38 18.90 -15.43
CA LEU A 4 -5.95 17.68 -14.86
C LEU A 4 -5.55 17.65 -13.37
N THR A 5 -6.43 18.13 -12.52
CA THR A 5 -6.26 18.08 -11.07
C THR A 5 -6.52 16.64 -10.63
N VAL A 6 -5.46 15.87 -10.37
CA VAL A 6 -5.59 14.60 -9.63
C VAL A 6 -5.81 14.98 -8.17
N THR A 7 -7.07 15.17 -7.80
CA THR A 7 -7.47 15.27 -6.39
C THR A 7 -7.41 13.86 -5.82
N ALA A 8 -6.28 13.47 -5.22
CA ALA A 8 -6.31 12.38 -4.26
C ALA A 8 -7.36 12.78 -3.20
N ALA A 9 -8.34 11.92 -2.94
CA ALA A 9 -9.36 12.20 -1.95
C ALA A 9 -8.68 12.41 -0.58
N VAL A 10 -8.59 13.67 -0.12
CA VAL A 10 -8.19 13.97 1.25
C VAL A 10 -9.38 13.61 2.13
N ARG A 11 -9.34 12.41 2.72
CA ARG A 11 -10.35 11.96 3.68
C ARG A 11 -10.10 12.65 5.02
N GLY A 12 -10.82 13.74 5.27
CA GLY A 12 -11.01 14.25 6.62
C GLY A 12 -12.10 13.43 7.31
N GLY A 13 -11.72 12.43 8.10
CA GLY A 13 -12.68 11.55 8.79
C GLY A 13 -13.04 12.05 10.19
N HIS A 14 -14.34 12.23 10.46
CA HIS A 14 -14.90 12.02 11.81
C HIS A 14 -15.07 10.51 12.00
N GLU A 15 -13.97 9.77 11.98
CA GLU A 15 -14.06 8.33 12.11
C GLU A 15 -14.60 7.97 13.49
N LEU A 16 -15.61 7.12 13.49
CA LEU A 16 -16.10 6.56 14.73
C LEU A 16 -14.97 5.69 15.29
N PRO A 17 -14.59 5.87 16.57
CA PRO A 17 -13.58 5.02 17.21
C PRO A 17 -14.04 3.55 17.32
N VAL A 18 -15.31 3.30 17.00
CA VAL A 18 -15.95 1.98 16.97
C VAL A 18 -16.77 1.87 15.68
N TYR A 19 -16.51 0.84 14.90
CA TYR A 19 -17.35 0.48 13.76
C TYR A 19 -18.42 -0.53 14.21
N PRO A 20 -19.72 -0.24 14.05
CA PRO A 20 -20.75 -1.22 14.38
C PRO A 20 -20.57 -2.46 13.52
N SER A 21 -20.53 -3.62 14.16
CA SER A 21 -20.45 -4.89 13.46
C SER A 21 -21.83 -5.28 12.93
N TYR A 22 -21.93 -5.51 11.62
CA TYR A 22 -23.18 -5.94 11.00
C TYR A 22 -23.22 -7.46 10.80
N TYR A 23 -22.08 -8.14 10.64
CA TYR A 23 -21.94 -9.59 10.41
C TYR A 23 -23.03 -10.23 9.54
N PRO A 24 -22.73 -10.51 8.26
CA PRO A 24 -23.60 -11.33 7.41
C PRO A 24 -23.94 -12.67 8.05
N HIS A 25 -25.10 -13.24 7.69
CA HIS A 25 -25.53 -14.55 8.22
C HIS A 25 -24.64 -15.67 7.71
N GLU A 26 -24.20 -15.52 6.47
CA GLU A 26 -23.27 -16.42 5.82
C GLU A 26 -22.27 -15.61 5.00
N ILE A 27 -21.04 -16.09 4.94
CA ILE A 27 -19.97 -15.53 4.13
C ILE A 27 -19.48 -16.64 3.20
N GLU A 28 -19.79 -16.51 1.92
CA GLU A 28 -19.28 -17.36 0.85
C GLU A 28 -18.06 -16.69 0.21
N VAL A 29 -16.90 -17.36 0.27
CA VAL A 29 -15.68 -16.92 -0.44
C VAL A 29 -15.44 -17.84 -1.63
N TRP A 30 -15.45 -17.28 -2.83
CA TRP A 30 -15.26 -18.02 -4.07
C TRP A 30 -13.96 -17.59 -4.74
N THR A 31 -13.17 -18.56 -5.22
CA THR A 31 -12.13 -18.25 -6.20
C THR A 31 -12.79 -17.87 -7.51
N VAL A 32 -12.57 -16.63 -7.95
CA VAL A 32 -13.17 -16.06 -9.16
C VAL A 32 -12.03 -15.59 -10.07
N ALA A 33 -12.04 -16.04 -11.33
CA ALA A 33 -11.09 -15.55 -12.32
C ALA A 33 -11.40 -14.08 -12.68
N PRO A 34 -10.39 -13.22 -12.91
CA PRO A 34 -10.60 -11.79 -13.16
C PRO A 34 -11.54 -11.48 -14.33
N ASP A 35 -11.50 -12.27 -15.39
CA ASP A 35 -12.35 -12.15 -16.58
C ASP A 35 -13.84 -12.46 -16.32
N ALA A 36 -14.14 -13.23 -15.26
CA ALA A 36 -15.51 -13.54 -14.85
C ALA A 36 -16.07 -12.53 -13.83
N ALA A 37 -15.21 -11.80 -13.12
CA ALA A 37 -15.60 -10.99 -11.97
C ALA A 37 -16.55 -9.84 -12.33
N GLU A 38 -16.30 -9.12 -13.43
CA GLU A 38 -17.18 -8.02 -13.89
C GLU A 38 -18.62 -8.51 -14.04
N ARG A 39 -18.83 -9.60 -14.78
CA ARG A 39 -20.17 -10.16 -15.03
C ARG A 39 -20.84 -10.63 -13.74
N LEU A 40 -20.09 -11.20 -12.79
CA LEU A 40 -20.64 -11.67 -11.52
C LEU A 40 -21.06 -10.50 -10.62
N LEU A 41 -20.29 -9.41 -10.60
CA LEU A 41 -20.66 -8.17 -9.90
C LEU A 41 -21.91 -7.55 -10.52
N GLN A 42 -21.97 -7.44 -11.85
CA GLN A 42 -23.14 -6.89 -12.56
C GLN A 42 -24.43 -7.69 -12.33
N GLN A 43 -24.32 -9.01 -12.18
CA GLN A 43 -25.45 -9.91 -11.91
C GLN A 43 -25.79 -10.03 -10.42
N SER A 44 -25.13 -9.27 -9.54
CA SER A 44 -25.24 -9.40 -8.08
C SER A 44 -25.00 -10.84 -7.57
N LYS A 45 -24.21 -11.62 -8.30
CA LYS A 45 -23.81 -12.98 -7.91
C LYS A 45 -22.64 -12.98 -6.93
N ILE A 46 -21.83 -11.92 -6.96
CA ILE A 46 -20.89 -11.59 -5.89
C ILE A 46 -21.12 -10.13 -5.49
N HIS A 47 -20.88 -9.82 -4.22
CA HIS A 47 -21.04 -8.48 -3.65
C HIS A 47 -19.73 -7.69 -3.73
N ALA A 48 -18.59 -8.36 -3.60
CA ALA A 48 -17.27 -7.75 -3.68
C ALA A 48 -16.29 -8.67 -4.41
N TYR A 49 -15.31 -8.08 -5.09
CA TYR A 49 -14.22 -8.77 -5.75
C TYR A 49 -12.88 -8.24 -5.23
N LEU A 50 -12.13 -9.13 -4.57
CA LEU A 50 -10.84 -8.87 -3.93
C LEU A 50 -9.74 -9.35 -4.86
N GLY A 51 -9.57 -8.70 -6.01
CA GLY A 51 -8.52 -9.04 -6.97
C GLY A 51 -7.87 -7.81 -7.58
N ASN A 52 -6.61 -7.97 -8.01
CA ASN A 52 -5.80 -6.84 -8.46
C ASN A 52 -5.95 -6.54 -9.96
N ASP A 53 -6.46 -7.50 -10.75
CA ASP A 53 -6.46 -7.45 -12.21
C ASP A 53 -7.86 -7.38 -12.84
N LEU A 54 -8.87 -6.88 -12.10
CA LEU A 54 -10.18 -6.65 -12.70
C LEU A 54 -10.12 -5.46 -13.65
N HIS A 55 -10.17 -5.76 -14.95
CA HIS A 55 -10.33 -4.77 -16.02
C HIS A 55 -11.80 -4.74 -16.41
N LEU A 56 -12.45 -3.59 -16.18
CA LEU A 56 -13.81 -3.39 -16.63
C LEU A 56 -13.81 -3.13 -18.14
N SER A 57 -14.78 -3.71 -18.84
CA SER A 57 -14.92 -3.57 -20.30
C SER A 57 -15.28 -2.14 -20.76
N GLY A 58 -15.41 -1.20 -19.80
CA GLY A 58 -15.69 0.22 -19.97
C GLY A 58 -15.63 0.96 -18.63
N SER A 59 -16.26 2.12 -18.54
CA SER A 59 -16.48 2.80 -17.26
C SER A 59 -17.29 1.90 -16.32
N ALA A 60 -16.96 1.92 -15.02
CA ALA A 60 -17.71 1.14 -14.04
C ALA A 60 -19.21 1.47 -14.12
N PRO A 61 -20.10 0.46 -14.25
CA PRO A 61 -21.54 0.68 -14.18
C PRO A 61 -21.90 1.44 -12.90
N ASP A 62 -22.97 2.25 -12.91
CA ASP A 62 -23.36 3.09 -11.76
C ASP A 62 -23.53 2.34 -10.43
N LEU A 63 -23.76 1.03 -10.51
CA LEU A 63 -23.98 0.13 -9.36
C LEU A 63 -22.73 -0.67 -8.98
N ILE A 64 -21.60 -0.41 -9.62
CA ILE A 64 -20.29 -0.97 -9.28
C ILE A 64 -19.37 0.18 -8.91
N THR A 65 -18.88 0.13 -7.69
CA THR A 65 -17.96 1.13 -7.14
C THR A 65 -16.71 0.42 -6.63
N ALA A 66 -15.68 1.17 -6.26
CA ALA A 66 -14.40 0.64 -5.82
C ALA A 66 -13.95 1.29 -4.51
N VAL A 67 -13.25 0.50 -3.70
CA VAL A 67 -12.36 1.04 -2.67
C VAL A 67 -10.94 1.10 -3.22
N GLU A 68 -10.20 2.13 -2.81
CA GLU A 68 -8.80 2.32 -3.20
C GLU A 68 -7.91 2.12 -1.98
N SER A 69 -6.94 1.22 -2.10
CA SER A 69 -5.89 0.96 -1.12
C SER A 69 -4.52 1.00 -1.79
N LEU A 70 -3.44 0.96 -1.01
CA LEU A 70 -2.08 1.01 -1.54
C LEU A 70 -1.82 -0.23 -2.39
N GLY A 71 -1.45 -0.03 -3.66
CA GLY A 71 -1.08 -1.11 -4.57
C GLY A 71 0.39 -1.49 -4.39
N SER A 72 1.28 -0.63 -4.89
CA SER A 72 2.73 -0.83 -4.82
C SER A 72 3.46 0.50 -4.76
N LEU A 73 4.64 0.50 -4.13
CA LEU A 73 5.60 1.58 -4.30
C LEU A 73 6.32 1.41 -5.64
N VAL A 74 6.43 2.50 -6.39
CA VAL A 74 7.22 2.53 -7.63
C VAL A 74 8.60 3.08 -7.29
N ILE A 75 9.61 2.24 -7.44
CA ILE A 75 11.00 2.53 -7.10
C ILE A 75 11.82 2.59 -8.38
N VAL A 76 12.67 3.61 -8.47
CA VAL A 76 13.68 3.76 -9.50
C VAL A 76 15.04 3.51 -8.88
N ARG A 77 15.79 2.55 -9.43
CA ARG A 77 17.15 2.21 -9.00
C ARG A 77 18.12 2.46 -10.14
N ILE A 78 19.24 3.12 -9.85
CA ILE A 78 20.30 3.39 -10.82
C ILE A 78 21.36 2.30 -10.71
N ASN A 79 21.86 1.80 -11.83
CA ASN A 79 22.91 0.80 -11.84
C ASN A 79 24.18 1.40 -11.23
N PRO A 80 24.74 0.82 -10.14
CA PRO A 80 26.00 1.29 -9.56
C PRO A 80 27.18 1.29 -10.54
N GLN A 81 27.11 0.48 -11.60
CA GLN A 81 28.11 0.41 -12.66
C GLN A 81 27.90 1.47 -13.77
N SER A 82 26.72 2.08 -13.86
CA SER A 82 26.44 3.13 -14.84
C SER A 82 27.18 4.42 -14.49
N SER A 83 27.57 5.19 -15.50
CA SER A 83 28.16 6.52 -15.31
C SER A 83 27.24 7.47 -14.53
N TYR A 84 25.92 7.24 -14.57
CA TYR A 84 24.93 8.06 -13.88
C TYR A 84 24.92 7.87 -12.36
N ALA A 85 25.48 6.79 -11.82
CA ALA A 85 25.54 6.54 -10.37
C ALA A 85 26.74 7.19 -9.66
N LYS A 86 27.69 7.78 -10.42
CA LYS A 86 28.95 8.31 -9.86
C LYS A 86 28.72 9.51 -8.94
N GLU A 87 27.89 10.45 -9.36
CA GLU A 87 27.57 11.66 -8.60
C GLU A 87 26.10 11.66 -8.19
N ASN A 88 25.81 12.04 -6.93
CA ASN A 88 24.44 12.06 -6.42
C ASN A 88 23.55 13.06 -7.19
N THR A 89 24.11 14.19 -7.64
CA THR A 89 23.42 15.18 -8.45
C THR A 89 22.96 14.61 -9.79
N THR A 90 23.82 13.85 -10.47
CA THR A 90 23.49 13.14 -11.72
C THR A 90 22.46 12.05 -11.46
N ALA A 91 22.62 11.28 -10.37
CA ALA A 91 21.65 10.27 -9.96
C ALA A 91 20.25 10.88 -9.75
N CYS A 92 20.15 11.99 -9.02
CA CYS A 92 18.88 12.69 -8.79
C CYS A 92 18.27 13.19 -10.10
N ALA A 93 19.06 13.81 -10.98
CA ALA A 93 18.58 14.31 -12.26
C ALA A 93 17.97 13.18 -13.12
N VAL A 94 18.66 12.03 -13.19
CA VAL A 94 18.19 10.85 -13.92
C VAL A 94 16.93 10.28 -13.29
N ALA A 95 16.92 10.09 -11.96
CA ALA A 95 15.77 9.55 -11.26
C ALA A 95 14.52 10.44 -11.40
N HIS A 96 14.67 11.76 -11.28
CA HIS A 96 13.58 12.72 -11.50
C HIS A 96 13.10 12.75 -12.95
N ALA A 97 13.99 12.61 -13.93
CA ALA A 97 13.61 12.54 -15.34
C ALA A 97 12.78 11.27 -15.63
N VAL A 98 13.18 10.12 -15.08
CA VAL A 98 12.43 8.85 -15.17
C VAL A 98 11.09 8.96 -14.45
N ALA A 99 11.05 9.53 -13.25
CA ALA A 99 9.82 9.73 -12.49
C ALA A 99 8.77 10.55 -13.27
N ARG A 100 9.17 11.68 -13.87
CA ARG A 100 8.28 12.52 -14.68
C ARG A 100 7.75 11.78 -15.90
N LYS A 101 8.60 11.02 -16.58
CA LYS A 101 8.20 10.21 -17.74
C LYS A 101 7.24 9.09 -17.36
N LEU A 102 7.53 8.37 -16.27
CA LEU A 102 6.67 7.32 -15.74
C LEU A 102 5.27 7.86 -15.45
N SER A 103 5.17 8.96 -14.69
CA SER A 103 3.87 9.55 -14.36
C SER A 103 3.14 10.15 -15.56
N SER A 104 3.87 10.69 -16.56
CA SER A 104 3.24 11.24 -17.76
C SER A 104 2.68 10.15 -18.69
N ASN A 105 3.35 9.00 -18.75
CA ASN A 105 2.98 7.89 -19.63
C ASN A 105 2.00 6.91 -18.99
N ASN A 106 1.96 6.85 -17.65
CA ASN A 106 1.17 5.88 -16.90
C ASN A 106 0.18 6.59 -15.97
N PRO A 107 -1.12 6.65 -16.30
CA PRO A 107 -2.11 7.30 -15.45
C PRO A 107 -2.33 6.59 -14.10
N ASP A 108 -1.96 5.32 -13.99
CA ASP A 108 -2.08 4.52 -12.76
C ASP A 108 -0.97 4.81 -11.74
N VAL A 109 0.09 5.52 -12.14
CA VAL A 109 1.19 5.93 -11.26
C VAL A 109 0.93 7.31 -10.71
N ILE A 110 0.69 7.40 -9.40
CA ILE A 110 0.58 8.67 -8.69
C ILE A 110 1.98 9.17 -8.37
N LEU A 111 2.37 10.29 -8.98
CA LEU A 111 3.65 10.95 -8.72
C LEU A 111 3.72 11.43 -7.27
N HIS A 112 4.59 10.77 -6.50
CA HIS A 112 4.79 11.01 -5.09
C HIS A 112 6.21 10.59 -4.72
N PRO A 113 7.21 11.47 -4.91
CA PRO A 113 8.63 11.12 -4.75
C PRO A 113 9.05 11.04 -3.28
N TYR A 114 8.29 10.32 -2.46
CA TYR A 114 8.51 10.12 -1.05
C TYR A 114 7.93 8.76 -0.63
N PRO A 115 8.60 7.96 0.21
CA PRO A 115 8.16 6.59 0.50
C PRO A 115 6.86 6.51 1.31
N ILE A 116 6.55 7.53 2.11
CA ILE A 116 5.34 7.57 2.94
C ILE A 116 4.22 8.24 2.15
N THR A 117 3.24 7.46 1.71
CA THR A 117 2.08 7.92 0.94
C THR A 117 0.95 8.41 1.83
N PRO A 118 -0.02 9.19 1.30
CA PRO A 118 -1.23 9.60 2.03
C PRO A 118 -2.12 8.46 2.56
N LEU A 119 -1.83 7.21 2.18
CA LEU A 119 -2.56 6.03 2.66
C LEU A 119 -1.97 5.47 3.97
N HIS A 120 -0.82 5.97 4.42
CA HIS A 120 -0.26 5.61 5.72
C HIS A 120 -0.74 6.57 6.82
N GLY A 121 -0.99 6.06 8.02
CA GLY A 121 -1.44 6.89 9.14
C GLY A 121 -0.40 7.87 9.66
N ASP A 122 0.89 7.60 9.47
CA ASP A 122 2.00 8.48 9.82
C ASP A 122 2.26 9.57 8.76
N TYR A 123 1.52 9.61 7.65
CA TYR A 123 1.72 10.60 6.59
C TYR A 123 1.64 12.06 7.07
N LEU A 124 0.74 12.35 8.02
CA LEU A 124 0.58 13.71 8.54
C LEU A 124 1.86 14.25 9.18
N TYR A 125 2.69 13.37 9.74
CA TYR A 125 3.98 13.73 10.31
C TYR A 125 5.08 13.88 9.25
N HIS A 126 4.79 13.67 7.96
CA HIS A 126 5.76 13.72 6.87
C HIS A 126 5.32 14.59 5.68
N VAL A 127 4.13 15.20 5.74
CA VAL A 127 3.55 15.97 4.62
C VAL A 127 4.48 17.08 4.11
N ASP A 128 5.19 17.76 5.01
CA ASP A 128 6.15 18.80 4.67
C ASP A 128 7.36 18.26 3.89
N LEU A 129 7.87 17.08 4.28
CA LEU A 129 8.97 16.40 3.62
C LEU A 129 8.56 15.87 2.24
N ALA A 130 7.35 15.30 2.14
CA ALA A 130 6.78 14.83 0.89
C ALA A 130 6.56 15.98 -0.11
N GLU A 131 5.99 17.10 0.34
CA GLU A 131 5.81 18.30 -0.50
C GLU A 131 7.14 18.96 -0.86
N ALA A 132 8.14 18.93 0.02
CA ALA A 132 9.49 19.38 -0.31
C ALA A 132 10.16 18.48 -1.37
N ALA A 133 10.00 17.17 -1.29
CA ALA A 133 10.49 16.23 -2.31
C ALA A 133 9.78 16.42 -3.66
N LYS A 134 8.45 16.57 -3.66
CA LYS A 134 7.67 16.85 -4.87
C LYS A 134 8.09 18.16 -5.52
N ARG A 135 8.27 19.23 -4.74
CA ARG A 135 8.76 20.52 -5.27
C ARG A 135 10.14 20.39 -5.89
N ARG A 136 11.08 19.69 -5.24
CA ARG A 136 12.43 19.42 -5.79
C ARG A 136 12.35 18.72 -7.14
N LEU A 137 11.58 17.64 -7.24
CA LEU A 137 11.39 16.90 -8.50
C LEU A 137 10.80 17.76 -9.62
N LEU A 138 9.86 18.65 -9.29
CA LEU A 138 9.20 19.53 -10.27
C LEU A 138 10.02 20.78 -10.62
N SER A 139 10.89 21.25 -9.73
CA SER A 139 11.78 22.39 -9.96
C SER A 139 13.04 22.04 -10.74
N ASP A 140 13.43 20.77 -10.74
CA ASP A 140 14.64 20.32 -11.43
C ASP A 140 14.52 20.53 -12.93
N THR A 141 15.37 21.43 -13.43
CA THR A 141 15.55 21.68 -14.85
C THR A 141 15.92 20.36 -15.53
N PRO A 142 15.33 20.01 -16.69
CA PRO A 142 15.76 18.85 -17.46
C PRO A 142 17.24 19.01 -17.83
N VAL A 143 18.12 18.30 -17.15
CA VAL A 143 19.53 18.17 -17.54
C VAL A 143 19.64 16.94 -18.44
N GLU A 144 20.54 16.97 -19.42
CA GLU A 144 20.91 15.74 -20.13
C GLU A 144 21.36 14.67 -19.10
N PRO A 145 20.93 13.41 -19.28
CA PRO A 145 20.38 12.84 -20.52
C PRO A 145 18.88 13.05 -20.67
N THR A 146 18.45 13.15 -21.93
CA THR A 146 17.06 12.82 -22.24
C THR A 146 16.83 11.34 -21.95
N THR A 147 15.71 11.01 -21.32
CA THR A 147 15.34 9.63 -20.96
C THR A 147 15.32 8.66 -22.15
N GLY A 148 15.32 9.16 -23.39
CA GLY A 148 15.42 8.34 -24.60
C GLY A 148 16.77 7.65 -24.81
N ASN A 149 17.82 8.09 -24.12
CA ASN A 149 19.16 7.47 -24.18
C ASN A 149 19.42 6.49 -23.02
N LEU A 150 18.53 6.41 -22.02
CA LEU A 150 18.70 5.55 -20.86
C LEU A 150 18.32 4.11 -21.22
N LYS A 151 19.19 3.16 -20.86
CA LYS A 151 18.86 1.73 -20.93
C LYS A 151 18.03 1.36 -19.72
N VAL A 152 16.72 1.27 -19.93
CA VAL A 152 15.76 0.98 -18.86
C VAL A 152 15.49 -0.51 -18.74
N LYS A 153 15.50 -1.01 -17.52
CA LYS A 153 15.15 -2.38 -17.13
C LYS A 153 13.90 -2.36 -16.24
N ALA A 154 13.03 -3.36 -16.37
CA ALA A 154 11.95 -3.62 -15.42
C ALA A 154 12.31 -4.79 -14.51
N ALA A 155 12.02 -4.66 -13.21
CA ALA A 155 12.12 -5.74 -12.24
C ALA A 155 10.85 -6.61 -12.28
N GLY A 156 10.73 -7.42 -13.33
CA GLY A 156 9.64 -8.39 -13.51
C GLY A 156 8.38 -7.81 -14.17
N ALA A 157 7.37 -8.68 -14.32
CA ALA A 157 6.19 -8.42 -15.15
C ALA A 157 5.34 -7.23 -14.70
N ALA A 158 5.28 -6.93 -13.40
CA ALA A 158 4.54 -5.77 -12.88
C ALA A 158 5.16 -4.47 -13.43
N ALA A 159 6.46 -4.28 -13.22
CA ALA A 159 7.20 -3.12 -13.70
C ALA A 159 7.29 -3.04 -15.24
N GLU A 160 7.24 -4.17 -15.96
CA GLU A 160 7.17 -4.18 -17.42
C GLU A 160 5.92 -3.46 -17.94
N ARG A 161 4.78 -3.55 -17.24
CA ARG A 161 3.55 -2.82 -17.61
C ARG A 161 3.76 -1.31 -17.58
N LEU A 162 4.59 -0.81 -16.67
CA LEU A 162 4.91 0.62 -16.54
C LEU A 162 5.80 1.16 -17.67
N LEU A 163 6.49 0.28 -18.40
CA LEU A 163 7.36 0.66 -19.52
C LEU A 163 6.62 0.73 -20.85
N HIS A 164 5.38 0.21 -20.94
CA HIS A 164 4.57 0.18 -22.17
C HIS A 164 5.37 -0.22 -23.42
N ALA A 165 5.51 0.70 -24.39
CA ALA A 165 6.15 0.49 -25.69
C ALA A 165 7.69 0.58 -25.64
N GLU A 166 8.28 0.95 -24.50
CA GLU A 166 9.73 0.96 -24.34
C GLU A 166 10.24 -0.47 -24.15
N LYS A 167 11.15 -0.90 -25.02
CA LYS A 167 11.77 -2.21 -24.87
C LYS A 167 12.64 -2.23 -23.62
N ALA A 168 12.22 -3.00 -22.62
CA ALA A 168 13.05 -3.32 -21.48
C ALA A 168 14.35 -3.99 -21.96
N THR A 169 15.49 -3.51 -21.46
CA THR A 169 16.79 -4.14 -21.72
C THR A 169 16.93 -5.36 -20.82
N GLN A 170 17.19 -6.54 -21.40
CA GLN A 170 17.44 -7.77 -20.64
C GLN A 170 18.92 -8.01 -20.31
N GLU A 171 19.82 -7.18 -20.83
CA GLU A 171 21.27 -7.28 -20.63
C GLU A 171 21.74 -6.67 -19.30
N SER A 172 22.95 -7.05 -18.88
CA SER A 172 23.62 -6.50 -17.67
C SER A 172 24.02 -5.03 -17.81
N ASP A 173 23.96 -4.47 -19.01
CA ASP A 173 24.31 -3.09 -19.35
C ASP A 173 23.06 -2.19 -19.30
N TRP A 174 22.41 -2.13 -18.14
CA TRP A 174 21.26 -1.24 -17.90
C TRP A 174 21.71 -0.02 -17.10
N ASP A 175 21.04 1.12 -17.29
CA ASP A 175 21.30 2.37 -16.56
C ASP A 175 20.36 2.53 -15.37
N VAL A 176 19.08 2.22 -15.60
CA VAL A 176 18.00 2.41 -14.63
C VAL A 176 17.11 1.18 -14.59
N GLU A 177 16.74 0.74 -13.39
CA GLU A 177 15.76 -0.32 -13.15
C GLU A 177 14.53 0.28 -12.47
N ILE A 178 13.35 -0.07 -12.98
CA ILE A 178 12.08 0.26 -12.37
C ILE A 178 11.56 -0.99 -11.67
N LYS A 179 11.20 -0.84 -10.39
CA LYS A 179 10.63 -1.90 -9.56
C LYS A 179 9.29 -1.44 -8.99
N GLU A 180 8.27 -2.28 -9.14
CA GLU A 180 7.07 -2.19 -8.30
C GLU A 180 7.26 -3.11 -7.09
N THR A 181 7.15 -2.57 -5.89
CA THR A 181 7.21 -3.36 -4.65
C THR A 181 5.87 -3.28 -3.96
N SER A 182 5.17 -4.40 -3.91
CA SER A 182 3.89 -4.48 -3.19
C SER A 182 4.11 -4.43 -1.69
N LEU A 183 3.12 -3.93 -0.95
CA LEU A 183 3.22 -3.94 0.51
C LEU A 183 3.36 -5.36 1.07
N ALA A 184 2.64 -6.33 0.49
CA ALA A 184 2.74 -7.73 0.89
C ALA A 184 4.19 -8.24 0.77
N GLU A 185 4.91 -7.89 -0.30
CA GLU A 185 6.32 -8.25 -0.47
C GLU A 185 7.22 -7.61 0.60
N LEU A 186 7.01 -6.32 0.91
CA LEU A 186 7.77 -5.61 1.94
C LEU A 186 7.54 -6.23 3.32
N THR A 187 6.28 -6.44 3.70
CA THR A 187 5.91 -6.96 5.00
C THR A 187 6.28 -8.44 5.15
N ASP A 188 6.03 -9.29 4.15
CA ASP A 188 6.38 -10.72 4.22
C ASP A 188 7.90 -10.95 4.46
N SER A 189 8.76 -10.02 4.00
CA SER A 189 10.21 -10.07 4.23
C SER A 189 10.67 -9.72 5.65
N ALA A 190 9.83 -9.03 6.43
CA ALA A 190 10.17 -8.46 7.73
C ALA A 190 9.50 -9.17 8.91
N MET A 191 8.65 -10.15 8.63
CA MET A 191 7.69 -10.67 9.61
C MET A 191 8.14 -11.97 10.28
N THR A 192 8.17 -11.95 11.61
CA THR A 192 8.08 -13.17 12.44
C THR A 192 6.66 -13.23 13.02
N VAL A 193 5.77 -13.97 12.37
CA VAL A 193 4.40 -14.17 12.86
C VAL A 193 4.41 -15.32 13.88
N ILE A 194 3.71 -15.18 15.01
CA ILE A 194 3.44 -16.27 15.96
C ILE A 194 1.91 -16.39 16.11
N ASN A 195 1.32 -17.59 16.01
CA ASN A 195 -0.12 -17.83 16.05
C ASN A 195 -0.98 -17.06 15.03
N GLY A 196 -0.44 -16.76 13.83
CA GLY A 196 -1.19 -16.07 12.78
C GLY A 196 -1.54 -14.61 13.09
N TRP A 197 -1.02 -14.07 14.19
CA TRP A 197 -1.21 -12.70 14.63
C TRP A 197 0.10 -12.16 15.20
N LEU A 198 0.78 -11.32 14.43
CA LEU A 198 1.64 -10.22 14.89
C LEU A 198 2.31 -9.62 13.65
N VAL A 199 1.60 -8.72 12.97
CA VAL A 199 2.29 -7.58 12.36
C VAL A 199 2.58 -6.69 13.56
N PRO A 200 3.85 -6.46 13.96
CA PRO A 200 4.12 -5.36 14.88
C PRO A 200 3.38 -4.15 14.30
N PRO A 201 2.55 -3.41 15.07
CA PRO A 201 1.85 -2.23 14.54
C PRO A 201 2.76 -1.32 13.69
N VAL A 202 4.05 -1.24 14.08
CA VAL A 202 5.14 -0.58 13.36
C VAL A 202 5.36 -1.07 11.92
N ALA A 203 5.18 -2.35 11.59
CA ALA A 203 5.35 -2.84 10.22
C ALA A 203 4.27 -2.30 9.25
N ARG A 204 3.21 -1.68 9.77
CA ARG A 204 2.21 -0.93 8.99
C ARG A 204 2.56 0.56 8.85
N SER A 205 3.57 1.06 9.57
CA SER A 205 4.00 2.44 9.46
C SER A 205 4.71 2.67 8.13
N GLY A 206 4.46 3.83 7.53
CA GLY A 206 5.12 4.22 6.29
C GLY A 206 6.63 4.36 6.49
N TRP A 207 7.08 4.88 7.63
CA TRP A 207 8.51 5.04 7.90
C TRP A 207 9.25 3.70 7.95
N TYR A 208 8.66 2.65 8.52
CA TYR A 208 9.30 1.34 8.60
C TYR A 208 9.28 0.64 7.24
N GLN A 209 8.20 0.81 6.48
CA GLN A 209 8.15 0.34 5.09
C GLN A 209 9.17 1.05 4.20
N ALA A 210 9.43 2.34 4.43
CA ALA A 210 10.51 3.08 3.79
C ALA A 210 11.87 2.47 4.09
N TYR A 211 12.13 2.11 5.36
CA TYR A 211 13.34 1.40 5.76
C TYR A 211 13.48 0.06 5.01
N LEU A 212 12.44 -0.78 5.00
CA LEU A 212 12.47 -2.05 4.26
C LEU A 212 12.72 -1.88 2.77
N ALA A 213 12.16 -0.84 2.16
CA ALA A 213 12.27 -0.58 0.73
C ALA A 213 13.62 0.01 0.30
N LEU A 214 14.33 0.74 1.19
CA LEU A 214 15.49 1.57 0.82
C LEU A 214 16.80 1.19 1.53
N ARG A 215 16.78 0.44 2.63
CA ARG A 215 17.98 0.13 3.45
C ARG A 215 19.13 -0.53 2.69
N ASP A 216 18.83 -1.30 1.65
CA ASP A 216 19.84 -2.06 0.91
C ASP A 216 20.60 -1.16 -0.09
N ALA A 217 20.06 0.03 -0.39
CA ALA A 217 20.61 0.95 -1.36
C ALA A 217 21.52 2.03 -0.77
N ILE A 218 21.39 2.31 0.53
CA ILE A 218 22.24 3.27 1.25
C ILE A 218 23.62 2.67 1.56
N ASP A 219 24.62 3.55 1.73
CA ASP A 219 25.96 3.12 2.12
C ASP A 219 26.00 2.57 3.56
N VAL A 220 27.09 1.87 3.88
CA VAL A 220 27.23 1.17 5.17
C VAL A 220 27.16 2.13 6.36
N GLY A 221 27.76 3.32 6.26
CA GLY A 221 27.75 4.29 7.36
C GLY A 221 26.35 4.88 7.59
N THR A 222 25.64 5.23 6.52
CA THR A 222 24.25 5.66 6.63
C THR A 222 23.37 4.53 7.18
N ARG A 223 23.61 3.28 6.79
CA ARG A 223 22.88 2.11 7.29
C ARG A 223 23.07 1.91 8.78
N GLU A 224 24.31 1.94 9.28
CA GLU A 224 24.61 1.82 10.70
C GLU A 224 23.91 2.93 11.51
N SER A 225 23.92 4.18 11.02
CA SER A 225 23.22 5.28 11.69
C SER A 225 21.71 5.06 11.73
N VAL A 226 21.10 4.63 10.62
CA VAL A 226 19.67 4.34 10.54
C VAL A 226 19.30 3.18 11.47
N GLU A 227 20.13 2.16 11.58
CA GLU A 227 19.90 1.00 12.45
C GLU A 227 19.99 1.38 13.94
N VAL A 228 20.83 2.35 14.31
CA VAL A 228 20.86 2.91 15.68
C VAL A 228 19.54 3.62 16.02
N ASP A 229 19.04 4.49 15.14
CA ASP A 229 17.78 5.18 15.36
C ASP A 229 16.59 4.21 15.37
N LEU A 230 16.61 3.21 14.48
CA LEU A 230 15.63 2.13 14.47
C LEU A 230 15.61 1.37 15.80
N GLN A 231 16.78 1.03 16.33
CA GLN A 231 16.89 0.32 17.61
C GLN A 231 16.34 1.16 18.76
N ARG A 232 16.58 2.47 18.76
CA ARG A 232 16.02 3.40 19.77
C ARG A 232 14.51 3.47 19.70
N ILE A 233 13.93 3.54 18.50
CA ILE A 233 12.48 3.48 18.31
C ILE A 233 11.92 2.15 18.85
N GLN A 234 12.54 1.02 18.50
CA GLN A 234 12.09 -0.31 18.91
C GLN A 234 12.24 -0.57 20.42
N SER A 235 13.24 0.01 21.08
CA SER A 235 13.44 -0.11 22.52
C SER A 235 12.64 0.90 23.34
N GLY A 236 11.97 1.86 22.69
CA GLY A 236 11.29 2.96 23.39
C GLY A 236 12.25 3.99 24.00
N ASP A 237 13.48 4.09 23.49
CA ASP A 237 14.54 5.00 23.97
C ASP A 237 14.40 6.42 23.37
N PHE A 238 13.28 7.05 23.68
CA PHE A 238 12.95 8.42 23.35
C PHE A 238 12.25 9.12 24.52
N ASN A 239 12.39 10.43 24.61
CA ASN A 239 11.97 11.20 25.80
C ASN A 239 10.45 11.44 25.84
N ASP A 240 9.85 11.63 24.66
CA ASP A 240 8.44 11.98 24.51
C ASP A 240 7.92 11.63 23.09
N PRO A 241 6.61 11.75 22.81
CA PRO A 241 6.05 11.43 21.49
C PRO A 241 6.60 12.28 20.34
N VAL A 242 7.06 13.51 20.60
CA VAL A 242 7.64 14.38 19.57
C VAL A 242 9.05 13.91 19.23
N ASP A 243 9.84 13.52 20.23
CA ASP A 243 11.15 12.89 20.04
C ASP A 243 11.03 11.61 19.20
N HIS A 244 10.02 10.78 19.48
CA HIS A 244 9.71 9.60 18.67
C HIS A 244 9.44 9.95 17.19
N ILE A 245 8.55 10.90 16.92
CA ILE A 245 8.25 11.36 15.54
C ILE A 245 9.51 11.93 14.85
N ASN A 246 10.35 12.64 15.60
CA ASN A 246 11.59 13.19 15.04
C ASN A 246 12.60 12.09 14.67
N LEU A 247 12.67 11.00 15.44
CA LEU A 247 13.47 9.82 15.08
C LEU A 247 12.94 9.14 13.81
N GLU A 248 11.63 8.92 13.70
CA GLU A 248 11.01 8.37 12.50
C GLU A 248 11.32 9.23 11.26
N ARG A 249 11.21 10.56 11.40
CA ARG A 249 11.57 11.53 10.36
C ARG A 249 13.06 11.53 10.02
N ALA A 250 13.93 11.37 11.00
CA ALA A 250 15.38 11.30 10.79
C ALA A 250 15.76 10.05 9.99
N VAL A 251 15.19 8.89 10.34
CA VAL A 251 15.35 7.63 9.61
C VAL A 251 14.96 7.81 8.14
N VAL A 252 13.76 8.33 7.87
CA VAL A 252 13.29 8.49 6.49
C VAL A 252 14.13 9.52 5.74
N THR A 253 14.54 10.60 6.39
CA THR A 253 15.40 11.62 5.78
C THR A 253 16.75 11.02 5.36
N ALA A 254 17.38 10.21 6.20
CA ALA A 254 18.61 9.51 5.86
C ALA A 254 18.43 8.56 4.66
N LEU A 255 17.32 7.83 4.61
CA LEU A 255 17.00 6.90 3.52
C LEU A 255 16.78 7.58 2.16
N VAL A 256 16.21 8.78 2.13
CA VAL A 256 15.85 9.48 0.86
C VAL A 256 16.90 10.49 0.37
N ASN A 257 18.03 10.62 1.07
CA ASN A 257 19.08 11.57 0.70
C ASN A 257 19.94 11.12 -0.50
N ASP A 258 19.98 9.80 -0.78
CA ASP A 258 20.68 9.23 -1.93
C ASP A 258 19.69 8.92 -3.07
N CYS A 259 19.96 9.46 -4.27
CA CYS A 259 19.10 9.27 -5.42
C CYS A 259 19.37 8.00 -6.24
N ARG A 260 20.30 7.14 -5.82
CA ARG A 260 20.57 5.87 -6.48
C ARG A 260 19.44 4.85 -6.35
N GLN A 261 18.60 4.99 -5.33
CA GLN A 261 17.34 4.26 -5.23
C GLN A 261 16.28 5.17 -4.60
N VAL A 262 15.25 5.51 -5.36
CA VAL A 262 14.22 6.46 -4.92
C VAL A 262 12.83 5.91 -5.14
N VAL A 263 11.94 6.18 -4.21
CA VAL A 263 10.49 6.08 -4.47
C VAL A 263 10.09 7.28 -5.32
N VAL A 264 9.49 7.01 -6.47
CA VAL A 264 9.02 8.06 -7.40
C VAL A 264 7.51 8.26 -7.34
N GLY A 265 6.79 7.27 -6.82
CA GLY A 265 5.35 7.28 -6.74
C GLY A 265 4.80 5.97 -6.20
N TYR A 266 3.49 5.81 -6.33
CA TYR A 266 2.79 4.58 -5.96
C TYR A 266 1.63 4.31 -6.91
N THR A 267 1.21 3.05 -6.95
CA THR A 267 -0.01 2.61 -7.63
C THR A 267 -1.12 2.37 -6.61
N LEU A 268 -2.38 2.44 -7.05
CA LEU A 268 -3.55 2.10 -6.25
C LEU A 268 -4.07 0.72 -6.61
N LYS A 269 -4.46 -0.04 -5.60
CA LYS A 269 -5.26 -1.25 -5.76
C LYS A 269 -6.75 -0.88 -5.66
N ARG A 270 -7.51 -1.19 -6.72
CA ARG A 270 -8.96 -1.00 -6.79
C ARG A 270 -9.69 -2.31 -6.59
N GLU A 271 -10.42 -2.43 -5.48
CA GLU A 271 -11.26 -3.60 -5.22
C GLU A 271 -12.73 -3.20 -5.36
N TYR A 272 -13.42 -3.87 -6.29
CA TYR A 272 -14.74 -3.48 -6.74
C TYR A 272 -15.84 -4.17 -5.95
N PHE A 273 -16.94 -3.47 -5.74
CA PHE A 273 -18.12 -3.99 -5.07
C PHE A 273 -19.41 -3.48 -5.69
N ASN A 274 -20.45 -4.28 -5.56
CA ASN A 274 -21.79 -3.99 -6.01
C ASN A 274 -22.53 -3.15 -4.95
N SER A 275 -23.05 -1.99 -5.34
CA SER A 275 -23.82 -1.06 -4.53
C SER A 275 -25.29 -0.95 -4.99
N GLU A 276 -25.80 -1.95 -5.72
CA GLU A 276 -27.18 -2.06 -6.19
C GLU A 276 -28.19 -1.84 -5.05
N PHE A 277 -29.35 -1.28 -5.34
CA PHE A 277 -30.31 -0.80 -4.35
C PHE A 277 -30.92 -1.91 -3.48
N SER A 278 -31.17 -3.10 -4.04
CA SER A 278 -31.87 -4.19 -3.34
C SER A 278 -30.96 -5.29 -2.80
N ALA A 279 -29.87 -5.61 -3.51
CA ALA A 279 -28.98 -6.74 -3.21
C ALA A 279 -27.51 -6.32 -3.02
N GLY A 280 -27.21 -5.03 -3.07
CA GLY A 280 -25.84 -4.52 -2.95
C GLY A 280 -25.38 -4.27 -1.50
N ILE A 281 -24.16 -3.76 -1.40
CA ILE A 281 -23.56 -3.30 -0.15
C ILE A 281 -24.08 -1.89 0.16
N GLU A 282 -24.58 -1.70 1.38
CA GLU A 282 -24.99 -0.41 1.93
C GLU A 282 -23.80 0.35 2.53
N ASN A 283 -22.97 -0.35 3.30
CA ASN A 283 -21.83 0.21 4.01
C ASN A 283 -20.64 -0.75 3.98
N ILE A 284 -19.45 -0.19 3.85
CA ILE A 284 -18.19 -0.92 3.75
C ILE A 284 -17.08 -0.11 4.43
N ALA A 285 -16.37 -0.73 5.37
CA ALA A 285 -15.08 -0.23 5.81
C ALA A 285 -13.97 -1.08 5.19
N PHE A 286 -12.80 -0.48 5.02
CA PHE A 286 -11.66 -1.13 4.40
C PHE A 286 -10.37 -0.55 4.97
N ASP A 287 -9.29 -1.29 4.76
CA ASP A 287 -7.96 -0.93 5.23
C ASP A 287 -7.18 -0.20 4.12
N SER A 288 -6.57 0.95 4.40
CA SER A 288 -5.89 1.76 3.37
C SER A 288 -4.69 1.06 2.74
N LEU A 289 -4.15 0.02 3.38
CA LEU A 289 -2.96 -0.70 2.97
C LEU A 289 -3.28 -2.08 2.36
N THR A 290 -4.25 -2.78 2.94
CA THR A 290 -4.61 -4.16 2.56
C THR A 290 -5.98 -4.26 1.86
N GLY A 291 -6.76 -3.18 1.86
CA GLY A 291 -8.04 -3.06 1.17
C GLY A 291 -9.15 -3.87 1.83
N LEU A 292 -9.91 -4.60 1.02
CA LEU A 292 -10.99 -5.49 1.44
C LEU A 292 -10.48 -6.84 1.94
N ASN A 293 -9.21 -7.19 1.71
CA ASN A 293 -8.58 -8.36 2.33
C ASN A 293 -8.14 -8.09 3.78
N ALA A 294 -9.02 -7.46 4.55
CA ALA A 294 -8.80 -7.05 5.93
C ALA A 294 -10.00 -7.45 6.79
N ALA A 295 -9.75 -7.74 8.06
CA ALA A 295 -10.81 -8.12 8.99
C ALA A 295 -11.88 -7.04 9.17
N ILE A 296 -11.51 -5.76 9.04
CA ILE A 296 -12.47 -4.65 9.15
C ILE A 296 -13.57 -4.73 8.08
N PHE A 297 -13.28 -5.22 6.89
CA PHE A 297 -14.27 -5.38 5.82
C PHE A 297 -15.38 -6.36 6.22
N LEU A 298 -15.03 -7.60 6.52
CA LEU A 298 -16.00 -8.66 6.81
C LEU A 298 -16.87 -8.36 8.04
N ARG A 299 -16.35 -7.59 9.00
CA ARG A 299 -17.08 -7.22 10.23
C ARG A 299 -18.09 -6.11 10.03
N THR A 300 -17.76 -5.15 9.16
CA THR A 300 -18.49 -3.89 9.02
C THR A 300 -19.34 -3.83 7.76
N VAL A 301 -19.15 -4.78 6.83
CA VAL A 301 -19.96 -4.85 5.63
C VAL A 301 -21.43 -5.03 5.98
N LYS A 302 -22.23 -4.09 5.50
CA LYS A 302 -23.68 -4.10 5.66
C LYS A 302 -24.33 -4.35 4.30
N LEU A 303 -25.11 -5.41 4.19
CA LEU A 303 -25.89 -5.69 3.00
C LEU A 303 -27.24 -4.96 3.08
N LYS A 304 -27.79 -4.59 1.91
CA LYS A 304 -29.14 -4.02 1.83
C LYS A 304 -30.25 -5.07 1.95
N ASP A 305 -29.88 -6.34 1.86
CA ASP A 305 -30.79 -7.48 1.93
C ASP A 305 -31.42 -7.62 3.33
N PHE A 306 -32.73 -7.90 3.37
CA PHE A 306 -33.57 -7.96 4.58
C PHE A 306 -34.38 -9.26 4.60
N PRO A 307 -34.70 -9.87 5.76
CA PRO A 307 -34.35 -9.49 7.13
C PRO A 307 -33.06 -10.20 7.55
N TRP A 308 -32.16 -9.46 8.20
CA TRP A 308 -30.93 -9.98 8.82
C TRP A 308 -29.76 -10.14 7.82
N ASN A 309 -29.02 -9.06 7.54
CA ASN A 309 -27.69 -8.94 6.88
C ASN A 309 -27.23 -9.95 5.79
N GLY A 310 -28.14 -10.68 5.16
CA GLY A 310 -27.99 -11.51 3.96
C GLY A 310 -26.85 -12.55 3.96
N TRP A 311 -26.63 -13.09 2.77
CA TRP A 311 -25.48 -13.94 2.43
C TRP A 311 -24.44 -13.11 1.70
N LEU A 312 -23.33 -12.80 2.36
CA LEU A 312 -22.21 -12.11 1.71
C LEU A 312 -21.50 -13.09 0.78
N ARG A 313 -21.36 -12.68 -0.47
CA ARG A 313 -20.64 -13.44 -1.51
C ARG A 313 -19.43 -12.65 -1.96
N VAL A 314 -18.24 -13.19 -1.75
CA VAL A 314 -16.96 -12.52 -2.04
C VAL A 314 -16.20 -13.31 -3.08
N GLY A 315 -15.87 -12.69 -4.20
CA GLY A 315 -14.93 -13.24 -5.17
C GLY A 315 -13.50 -12.85 -4.83
N ILE A 316 -12.55 -13.75 -4.98
CA ILE A 316 -11.11 -13.50 -4.82
C ILE A 316 -10.31 -14.17 -5.94
N ASP A 317 -9.28 -13.50 -6.45
CA ASP A 317 -8.42 -14.00 -7.53
C ASP A 317 -7.40 -15.06 -7.09
N ALA A 318 -7.26 -15.25 -5.78
CA ALA A 318 -6.34 -16.22 -5.20
C ALA A 318 -7.00 -17.58 -4.98
N ARG A 319 -6.30 -18.63 -5.37
CA ARG A 319 -6.60 -20.00 -4.93
C ARG A 319 -6.03 -20.23 -3.53
N PRO A 320 -6.68 -21.07 -2.70
CA PRO A 320 -6.08 -21.55 -1.46
C PRO A 320 -4.75 -22.25 -1.79
N ALA A 321 -3.65 -21.76 -1.22
CA ALA A 321 -2.31 -22.21 -1.55
C ALA A 321 -1.46 -22.59 -0.33
N SER A 322 -1.81 -22.09 0.87
CA SER A 322 -1.08 -22.41 2.09
C SER A 322 -1.95 -23.20 3.06
N ALA A 323 -1.36 -24.23 3.67
CA ALA A 323 -1.93 -24.85 4.85
C ALA A 323 -1.86 -23.87 6.04
N TRP A 324 -2.77 -24.03 7.00
CA TRP A 324 -2.69 -23.28 8.24
C TRP A 324 -1.40 -23.65 9.01
N ASN A 325 -0.62 -22.64 9.36
CA ASN A 325 0.60 -22.80 10.15
C ASN A 325 0.35 -22.26 11.58
N PRO A 326 0.69 -23.00 12.65
CA PRO A 326 0.50 -22.53 14.02
C PRO A 326 1.39 -21.33 14.39
N ILE A 327 2.48 -21.11 13.67
CA ILE A 327 3.36 -19.95 13.87
C ILE A 327 2.86 -18.82 12.96
N THR A 328 2.76 -19.04 11.65
CA THR A 328 2.48 -17.93 10.72
C THR A 328 1.03 -17.73 10.31
N GLY A 329 0.10 -18.56 10.78
CA GLY A 329 -1.27 -18.59 10.28
C GLY A 329 -1.33 -18.99 8.81
N PHE A 330 -2.35 -18.50 8.09
CA PHE A 330 -2.37 -18.58 6.64
C PHE A 330 -1.52 -17.47 6.02
N SER A 331 -0.60 -17.84 5.12
CA SER A 331 0.23 -16.88 4.39
C SER A 331 -0.33 -16.51 3.01
N ASP A 332 -1.28 -17.28 2.48
CA ASP A 332 -1.91 -16.96 1.20
C ASP A 332 -3.11 -15.99 1.38
N LYS A 333 -3.43 -15.25 0.31
CA LYS A 333 -4.49 -14.23 0.31
C LYS A 333 -5.86 -14.81 0.68
N PHE A 334 -6.18 -16.01 0.19
CA PHE A 334 -7.47 -16.67 0.47
C PHE A 334 -7.56 -17.08 1.94
N GLY A 335 -6.54 -17.77 2.46
CA GLY A 335 -6.48 -18.22 3.84
C GLY A 335 -6.51 -17.05 4.85
N ARG A 336 -5.89 -15.90 4.52
CA ARG A 336 -5.98 -14.69 5.35
C ARG A 336 -7.39 -14.12 5.42
N LEU A 337 -8.13 -14.11 4.30
CA LEU A 337 -9.52 -13.68 4.28
C LEU A 337 -10.41 -14.65 5.09
N LEU A 338 -10.23 -15.95 4.86
CA LEU A 338 -10.94 -16.99 5.60
C LEU A 338 -10.69 -16.86 7.10
N TRP A 339 -9.43 -16.69 7.51
CA TRP A 339 -9.08 -16.47 8.91
C TRP A 339 -9.71 -15.21 9.47
N SER A 340 -9.73 -14.12 8.70
CA SER A 340 -10.40 -12.87 9.11
C SER A 340 -11.91 -13.03 9.32
N ALA A 341 -12.54 -13.96 8.59
CA ALA A 341 -13.97 -14.28 8.71
C ALA A 341 -14.31 -15.08 9.96
N VAL A 342 -13.45 -16.04 10.33
CA VAL A 342 -13.74 -17.00 11.43
C VAL A 342 -13.04 -16.64 12.74
N ALA A 343 -11.94 -15.89 12.69
CA ALA A 343 -11.25 -15.43 13.88
C ALA A 343 -12.08 -14.36 14.58
N ASP A 344 -12.00 -14.31 15.91
CA ASP A 344 -12.61 -13.23 16.68
C ASP A 344 -11.59 -12.61 17.65
N PRO A 345 -10.60 -11.86 17.12
CA PRO A 345 -9.53 -11.30 17.93
C PRO A 345 -10.08 -10.18 18.81
N ALA A 346 -9.45 -9.94 19.97
CA ALA A 346 -9.83 -8.82 20.83
C ALA A 346 -9.55 -7.44 20.18
N LEU A 347 -8.55 -7.38 19.30
CA LEU A 347 -8.08 -6.18 18.62
C LEU A 347 -8.00 -6.40 17.11
N LEU A 348 -8.24 -5.34 16.34
CA LEU A 348 -8.02 -5.29 14.89
C LEU A 348 -6.96 -4.24 14.59
N PRO A 349 -6.15 -4.39 13.52
CA PRO A 349 -5.39 -3.28 13.00
C PRO A 349 -6.35 -2.14 12.63
N SER A 350 -6.01 -0.93 13.04
CA SER A 350 -6.75 0.26 12.65
C SER A 350 -6.68 0.44 11.13
N PRO A 351 -7.81 0.74 10.47
CA PRO A 351 -7.89 0.75 9.01
C PRO A 351 -7.02 1.81 8.33
N TYR A 352 -6.64 2.89 9.05
CA TYR A 352 -5.94 4.04 8.47
C TYR A 352 -4.67 4.43 9.22
N ASP A 353 -4.27 3.67 10.24
CA ASP A 353 -3.03 3.95 10.98
C ASP A 353 -2.32 2.68 11.48
N GLN A 354 -1.26 2.92 12.24
CA GLN A 354 -0.41 1.90 12.85
C GLN A 354 -0.94 1.40 14.21
N ALA A 355 -2.12 1.83 14.67
CA ALA A 355 -2.66 1.47 15.96
C ALA A 355 -3.50 0.17 15.90
N TRP A 356 -3.88 -0.28 17.10
CA TRP A 356 -4.89 -1.31 17.29
C TRP A 356 -6.21 -0.66 17.69
N MET A 357 -7.30 -1.13 17.10
CA MET A 357 -8.66 -0.77 17.52
C MET A 357 -9.31 -1.95 18.24
N ALA A 358 -10.14 -1.66 19.24
CA ALA A 358 -10.91 -2.69 19.91
C ALA A 358 -11.94 -3.31 18.96
N ASN A 359 -11.94 -4.63 18.87
CA ASN A 359 -12.91 -5.36 18.07
C ASN A 359 -14.30 -5.38 18.75
N ARG A 360 -14.33 -5.44 20.07
CA ARG A 360 -15.56 -5.44 20.87
C ARG A 360 -15.60 -4.19 21.73
N ILE A 361 -16.79 -3.63 21.93
CA ILE A 361 -16.98 -2.60 22.96
C ILE A 361 -16.70 -3.25 24.31
N THR A 362 -15.68 -2.77 25.00
CA THR A 362 -15.35 -3.15 26.36
C THR A 362 -15.49 -1.93 27.27
N GLU A 363 -15.98 -2.13 28.48
CA GLU A 363 -15.95 -1.09 29.51
C GLU A 363 -14.48 -0.85 29.89
N VAL A 364 -13.88 0.23 29.38
CA VAL A 364 -12.51 0.62 29.74
C VAL A 364 -12.60 1.39 31.06
N GLN A 365 -12.31 0.73 32.19
CA GLN A 365 -12.05 1.44 33.44
C GLN A 365 -10.74 2.21 33.28
N THR A 366 -10.83 3.53 33.08
CA THR A 366 -9.67 4.40 33.17
C THR A 366 -9.20 4.41 34.64
N SER A 367 -8.09 3.73 34.91
CA SER A 367 -7.39 3.96 36.18
C SER A 367 -7.01 5.44 36.23
N PRO A 368 -7.29 6.17 37.31
CA PRO A 368 -6.88 7.57 37.41
C PRO A 368 -5.34 7.66 37.32
N SER A 369 -4.86 8.65 36.58
CA SER A 369 -3.44 8.97 36.47
C SER A 369 -2.82 9.10 37.87
N ARG A 370 -1.70 8.40 38.10
CA ARG A 370 -0.83 8.68 39.27
C ARG A 370 0.03 9.89 39.01
#